data_AF-A0A6J6CSZ0-F1
#
_entry.id   AF-A0A6J6CSZ0-F1
#
_cell.length_a   1.000
_cell.length_b   1.000
_cell.length_c   1.000
_cell.angle_alpha   90.00
_cell.angle_beta   90.00
_cell.angle_gamma   90.00
#
_symmetry.space_group_name_H-M   'P 1'
#
loop_
_entity.id
_entity.type
_entity.pdbx_description
1 polymer ?
#
loop_
_entity_poly.entity_id
_entity_poly.type
_entity_poly.pdbx_seq_one_letter_code
_entity_poly.pdbx_strand_id
1 'polypeptide(L)'
;MELIKELVENGNDQIFSTWSKSDLVISTVAALNSKSKKALLSGVTPDQFFLNISAGKKNQYLVMKKRYDIAVEQMINAEVADKNILDILDETKGIYGHRYNLKDAGIAIALVSGASLPAKVQAITSAIKSGKLKP
;
A
#
# COMPACT_ATOMS: atom_id res chain seq x y z
N MET A 1 9.65 -11.07 -13.98
CA MET A 1 8.46 -11.97 -14.00
C MET A 1 8.82 -13.35 -13.51
N GLU A 2 10.00 -13.88 -13.85
CA GLU A 2 10.47 -15.17 -13.34
C GLU A 2 10.33 -15.33 -11.82
N LEU A 3 10.67 -14.30 -11.04
CA LEU A 3 10.48 -14.33 -9.58
C LEU A 3 9.02 -14.52 -9.15
N ILE A 4 8.05 -13.86 -9.81
CA ILE A 4 6.63 -14.02 -9.48
C ILE A 4 6.18 -15.44 -9.81
N LYS A 5 6.64 -15.96 -10.95
CA LYS A 5 6.34 -17.32 -11.39
C LYS A 5 6.87 -18.35 -10.39
N GLU A 6 8.13 -18.23 -10.00
CA GLU A 6 8.76 -19.10 -9.00
C GLU A 6 8.02 -19.06 -7.67
N LEU A 7 7.63 -17.87 -7.18
CA LEU A 7 6.86 -17.74 -5.94
C LEU A 7 5.51 -18.47 -6.02
N VAL A 8 4.77 -18.33 -7.13
CA VAL A 8 3.52 -19.07 -7.32
C VAL A 8 3.80 -20.57 -7.42
N GLU A 9 4.80 -20.99 -8.20
CA GLU A 9 5.18 -22.39 -8.39
C GLU A 9 5.51 -23.08 -7.06
N ASN A 10 6.25 -22.39 -6.18
CA ASN A 10 6.58 -22.81 -4.82
C ASN A 10 5.38 -22.86 -3.85
N GLY A 11 4.18 -22.50 -4.31
CA GLY A 11 2.93 -22.66 -3.56
C GLY A 11 2.51 -21.45 -2.73
N ASN A 12 3.14 -20.29 -2.92
CA ASN A 12 2.71 -19.06 -2.24
C ASN A 12 1.35 -18.61 -2.78
N ASP A 13 0.39 -18.41 -1.89
CA ASP A 13 -0.98 -17.96 -2.19
C ASP A 13 -1.18 -16.45 -2.07
N GLN A 14 -0.22 -15.75 -1.44
CA GLN A 14 -0.19 -14.30 -1.30
C GLN A 14 1.18 -13.77 -1.68
N ILE A 15 1.22 -12.81 -2.60
CA ILE A 15 2.46 -12.18 -3.05
C ILE A 15 2.31 -10.67 -2.89
N PHE A 16 3.24 -10.04 -2.18
CA PHE A 16 3.34 -8.58 -2.13
C PHE A 16 4.37 -8.10 -3.14
N SER A 17 4.02 -7.09 -3.94
CA SER A 17 4.93 -6.49 -4.91
C SER A 17 4.78 -4.98 -4.99
N THR A 18 5.90 -4.29 -5.14
CA THR A 18 5.98 -2.85 -5.40
C THR A 18 6.36 -2.52 -6.85
N TRP A 19 6.44 -3.52 -7.73
CA TRP A 19 6.77 -3.31 -9.14
C TRP A 19 5.70 -2.46 -9.83
N SER A 20 6.06 -1.27 -10.29
CA SER A 20 5.12 -0.30 -10.88
C SER A 20 5.26 -0.10 -12.38
N LYS A 21 6.27 -0.70 -13.02
CA LYS A 21 6.58 -0.43 -14.44
C LYS A 21 5.58 -1.05 -15.43
N SER A 22 4.91 -2.13 -15.05
CA SER A 22 3.95 -2.82 -15.92
C SER A 22 3.01 -3.74 -15.14
N ASP A 23 1.88 -4.07 -15.76
CA ASP A 23 0.87 -5.01 -15.27
C ASP A 23 1.33 -6.49 -15.35
N LEU A 24 2.51 -6.74 -15.90
CA LEU A 24 3.08 -8.08 -16.04
C LEU A 24 3.08 -8.86 -14.72
N VAL A 25 3.24 -8.20 -13.57
CA VAL A 25 3.22 -8.87 -12.26
C VAL A 25 1.86 -9.49 -11.97
N ILE A 26 0.77 -8.79 -12.29
CA ILE A 26 -0.58 -9.27 -12.02
C ILE A 26 -1.09 -10.21 -13.11
N SER A 27 -0.70 -9.98 -14.37
CA SER A 27 -1.03 -10.91 -15.45
C SER A 27 -0.30 -12.24 -15.33
N THR A 28 0.95 -12.24 -14.83
CA THR A 28 1.69 -13.48 -14.52
C THR A 28 0.97 -14.27 -13.42
N VAL A 29 0.56 -13.62 -12.31
CA VAL A 29 -0.23 -14.28 -11.26
C VAL A 29 -1.54 -14.84 -11.83
N ALA A 30 -2.24 -14.05 -12.63
CA ALA A 30 -3.49 -14.47 -13.26
C ALA A 30 -3.32 -15.69 -14.18
N ALA A 31 -2.24 -15.74 -14.95
CA ALA A 31 -1.94 -16.84 -15.87
C ALA A 31 -1.58 -18.15 -15.16
N LEU A 32 -0.99 -18.07 -13.97
CA LEU A 32 -0.61 -19.24 -13.16
C LEU A 32 -1.75 -19.75 -12.27
N ASN A 33 -2.81 -18.96 -12.10
CA ASN A 33 -3.99 -19.34 -11.34
C ASN A 33 -4.79 -20.44 -12.06
N SER A 34 -5.24 -21.41 -11.27
CA SER A 34 -6.08 -22.53 -11.73
C SER A 34 -7.21 -22.79 -10.73
N LYS A 35 -8.03 -23.82 -10.97
CA LYS A 35 -9.11 -24.20 -10.05
C LYS A 35 -8.58 -24.69 -8.69
N SER A 36 -7.44 -25.40 -8.69
CA SER A 36 -6.85 -26.01 -7.50
C SER A 36 -5.74 -25.17 -6.86
N LYS A 37 -5.18 -24.20 -7.58
CA LYS A 37 -4.07 -23.35 -7.11
C LYS A 37 -4.39 -21.89 -7.39
N LYS A 38 -4.50 -21.08 -6.34
CA LYS A 38 -4.77 -19.65 -6.44
C LYS A 38 -3.75 -18.85 -5.63
N ALA A 39 -3.17 -17.86 -6.29
CA ALA A 39 -2.36 -16.82 -5.70
C ALA A 39 -3.02 -15.45 -5.96
N LEU A 40 -2.89 -14.56 -4.99
CA LEU A 40 -3.35 -13.17 -5.09
C LEU A 40 -2.18 -12.22 -4.91
N LEU A 41 -2.22 -11.13 -5.66
CA LEU A 41 -1.26 -10.04 -5.57
C LEU A 41 -1.74 -8.99 -4.58
N SER A 42 -0.84 -8.49 -3.76
CA SER A 42 -1.03 -7.30 -2.94
C SER A 42 -0.03 -6.24 -3.37
N GLY A 43 -0.46 -4.98 -3.38
CA GLY A 43 0.37 -3.91 -3.92
C GLY A 43 0.06 -2.54 -3.36
N VAL A 44 0.53 -1.51 -4.06
CA VAL A 44 0.57 -0.11 -3.65
C VAL A 44 -0.07 0.77 -4.71
N THR A 45 -1.08 1.55 -4.33
CA THR A 45 -1.69 2.58 -5.17
C THR A 45 -1.37 3.98 -4.62
N PRO A 46 -1.28 5.02 -5.49
CA PRO A 46 -1.45 4.98 -6.95
C PRO A 46 -0.22 4.51 -7.73
N ASP A 47 0.90 4.24 -7.07
CA ASP A 47 2.18 3.86 -7.71
C ASP A 47 2.02 2.75 -8.77
N GLN A 48 1.21 1.73 -8.49
CA GLN A 48 0.87 0.65 -9.43
C GLN A 48 -0.51 0.90 -10.05
N PHE A 49 -0.60 1.84 -11.00
CA PHE A 49 -1.86 2.24 -11.63
C PHE A 49 -2.66 1.06 -12.21
N PHE A 50 -1.98 0.04 -12.74
CA PHE A 50 -2.60 -1.18 -13.28
C PHE A 50 -3.34 -2.03 -12.23
N LEU A 51 -3.22 -1.73 -10.93
CA LEU A 51 -4.06 -2.39 -9.91
C LEU A 51 -5.50 -1.85 -9.92
N ASN A 52 -5.74 -0.67 -10.48
CA ASN A 52 -7.07 -0.06 -10.52
C ASN A 52 -7.96 -0.57 -11.68
N ILE A 53 -7.38 -1.20 -12.71
CA ILE A 53 -8.17 -1.75 -13.83
C ILE A 53 -8.94 -3.00 -13.41
N SER A 54 -10.14 -3.20 -13.97
CA SER A 54 -11.07 -4.27 -13.58
C SER A 54 -10.48 -5.68 -13.69
N ALA A 55 -9.64 -5.93 -14.69
CA ALA A 55 -8.90 -7.18 -14.87
C ALA A 55 -7.94 -7.47 -13.70
N GLY A 56 -7.35 -6.42 -13.12
CA GLY A 56 -6.47 -6.52 -11.98
C GLY A 56 -7.21 -6.93 -10.69
N LYS A 57 -8.42 -6.41 -10.45
CA LYS A 57 -9.09 -6.61 -9.15
C LYS A 57 -9.35 -8.07 -8.78
N LYS A 58 -9.55 -8.94 -9.77
CA LYS A 58 -9.84 -10.38 -9.55
C LYS A 58 -8.67 -11.18 -8.98
N ASN A 59 -7.44 -10.73 -9.24
CA ASN A 59 -6.22 -11.40 -8.80
C ASN A 59 -5.52 -10.59 -7.70
N GLN A 60 -6.25 -9.74 -6.99
CA GLN A 60 -5.74 -8.96 -5.88
C GLN A 60 -6.36 -9.36 -4.56
N TYR A 61 -5.56 -9.25 -3.49
CA TYR A 61 -6.05 -9.43 -2.13
C TYR A 61 -6.26 -8.09 -1.43
N LEU A 62 -5.18 -7.34 -1.21
CA LEU A 62 -5.21 -6.03 -0.57
C LEU A 62 -4.39 -4.99 -1.32
N VAL A 63 -4.71 -3.73 -1.07
CA VAL A 63 -3.94 -2.59 -1.56
C VAL A 63 -3.54 -1.69 -0.39
N MET A 64 -2.27 -1.29 -0.38
CA MET A 64 -1.79 -0.17 0.38
C MET A 64 -1.96 1.10 -0.44
N LYS A 65 -2.68 2.08 0.09
CA LYS A 65 -2.90 3.38 -0.55
C LYS A 65 -1.95 4.39 0.06
N LYS A 66 -1.05 4.94 -0.74
CA LYS A 66 -0.31 6.15 -0.40
C LYS A 66 -1.22 7.34 -0.67
N ARG A 67 -1.57 8.08 0.38
CA ARG A 67 -2.53 9.20 0.34
C ARG A 67 -1.82 10.49 -0.03
N TYR A 68 -1.28 10.55 -1.25
CA TYR A 68 -0.67 11.77 -1.78
C TYR A 68 -1.67 12.93 -1.84
N ASP A 69 -2.96 12.64 -1.99
CA ASP A 69 -4.05 13.60 -1.94
C ASP A 69 -4.08 14.37 -0.60
N ILE A 70 -3.92 13.68 0.53
CA ILE A 70 -3.84 14.33 1.85
C ILE A 70 -2.59 15.20 1.95
N ALA A 71 -1.46 14.70 1.46
CA ALA A 71 -0.20 15.45 1.52
C ALA A 71 -0.27 16.75 0.70
N VAL A 72 -0.82 16.68 -0.51
CA VAL A 72 -1.01 17.84 -1.38
C VAL A 72 -2.02 18.82 -0.77
N GLU A 73 -3.16 18.34 -0.27
CA GLU A 73 -4.18 19.17 0.37
C GLU A 73 -3.61 19.92 1.56
N GLN A 74 -2.88 19.23 2.44
CA GLN A 74 -2.26 19.86 3.60
C GLN A 74 -1.23 20.92 3.19
N MET A 75 -0.39 20.62 2.20
CA MET A 75 0.59 21.57 1.67
C MET A 75 -0.07 22.85 1.17
N ILE A 76 -1.14 22.72 0.37
CA ILE A 76 -1.89 23.87 -0.13
C ILE A 76 -2.50 24.66 1.02
N ASN A 77 -3.13 23.98 1.98
CA ASN A 77 -3.76 24.64 3.13
C ASN A 77 -2.75 25.36 4.04
N ALA A 78 -1.55 24.81 4.19
CA ALA A 78 -0.48 25.46 4.94
C ALA A 78 -0.01 26.73 4.23
N GLU A 79 0.24 26.65 2.92
CA GLU A 79 0.64 27.81 2.11
C GLU A 79 -0.41 28.93 2.15
N VAL A 80 -1.69 28.60 1.98
CA VAL A 80 -2.81 29.56 2.08
C VAL A 80 -2.88 30.21 3.46
N ALA A 81 -2.47 29.49 4.51
CA ALA A 81 -2.44 29.99 5.88
C ALA A 81 -1.13 30.69 6.27
N ASP A 82 -0.20 30.91 5.32
CA ASP A 82 1.16 31.41 5.56
C ASP A 82 1.91 30.57 6.63
N LYS A 83 1.71 29.26 6.55
CA LYS A 83 2.33 28.25 7.41
C LYS A 83 3.18 27.30 6.59
N ASN A 84 4.06 26.61 7.29
CA ASN A 84 5.04 25.71 6.74
C ASN A 84 4.82 24.26 7.25
N ILE A 85 5.19 23.25 6.45
CA ILE A 85 5.08 21.81 6.77
C ILE A 85 6.48 21.18 6.99
N LEU A 86 7.34 21.83 7.75
CA LEU A 86 8.67 21.36 8.12
C LEU A 86 8.68 20.97 9.60
N ASP A 87 8.34 19.71 9.85
CA ASP A 87 8.67 19.11 11.14
C ASP A 87 10.14 18.68 11.15
N ILE A 88 10.75 18.68 12.33
CA ILE A 88 12.08 18.09 12.53
C ILE A 88 11.90 16.59 12.72
N LEU A 89 12.30 15.78 11.73
CA LEU A 89 12.14 14.32 11.78
C LEU A 89 13.38 13.62 12.33
N ASP A 90 14.56 14.13 12.01
CA ASP A 90 15.85 13.68 12.55
C ASP A 90 16.86 14.84 12.43
N GLU A 91 17.04 15.58 13.53
CA GLU A 91 17.94 16.74 13.57
C GLU A 91 19.40 16.34 13.32
N THR A 92 19.81 15.17 13.79
CA THR A 92 21.20 14.68 13.64
C THR A 92 21.54 14.39 12.18
N LYS A 93 20.55 13.92 11.41
CA LYS A 93 20.69 13.65 9.96
C LYS A 93 20.23 14.81 9.08
N GLY A 94 19.82 15.94 9.66
CA GLY A 94 19.29 17.09 8.92
C GLY A 94 18.03 16.77 8.11
N ILE A 95 17.17 15.86 8.60
CA ILE A 95 15.93 15.47 7.92
C ILE A 95 14.77 16.32 8.45
N TYR A 96 14.23 17.14 7.55
CA TYR A 96 13.08 18.00 7.79
C TYR A 96 11.92 17.65 6.84
N GLY A 97 10.69 17.95 7.26
CA GLY A 97 9.47 17.72 6.51
C GLY A 97 8.41 17.00 7.35
N HIS A 98 7.27 16.70 6.74
CA HIS A 98 6.19 15.99 7.44
C HIS A 98 6.12 14.51 7.04
N ARG A 99 5.98 13.65 8.05
CA ARG A 99 5.94 12.19 7.83
C ARG A 99 4.52 11.68 7.69
N TYR A 100 4.09 11.49 6.45
CA TYR A 100 2.84 10.81 6.10
C TYR A 100 2.94 9.29 6.33
N ASN A 101 2.32 8.81 7.41
CA ASN A 101 2.35 7.40 7.80
C ASN A 101 0.94 6.89 8.20
N LEU A 102 0.84 5.68 8.75
CA LEU A 102 -0.45 5.09 9.15
C LEU A 102 -1.13 5.87 10.30
N LYS A 103 -0.34 6.53 11.16
CA LYS A 103 -0.82 7.42 12.24
C LYS A 103 -1.54 8.64 11.67
N ASP A 104 -0.91 9.31 10.72
CA ASP A 104 -1.35 10.59 10.16
C ASP A 104 -2.21 10.39 8.89
N ALA A 105 -2.75 9.18 8.70
CA ALA A 105 -3.56 8.77 7.56
C ALA A 105 -2.89 8.91 6.17
N GLY A 106 -1.58 9.15 6.12
CA GLY A 106 -0.78 9.19 4.91
C GLY A 106 -0.65 7.83 4.19
N ILE A 107 -0.87 6.74 4.92
CA ILE A 107 -0.98 5.38 4.37
C ILE A 107 -2.31 4.77 4.85
N ALA A 108 -3.03 4.13 3.94
CA ALA A 108 -4.21 3.34 4.27
C ALA A 108 -4.08 1.91 3.69
N ILE A 109 -4.76 0.95 4.32
CA ILE A 109 -4.79 -0.45 3.85
C ILE A 109 -6.25 -0.82 3.62
N ALA A 110 -6.55 -1.47 2.51
CA ALA A 110 -7.90 -1.93 2.20
C ALA A 110 -7.88 -3.28 1.49
N LEU A 111 -8.85 -4.13 1.81
CA LEU A 111 -9.13 -5.33 1.03
C LEU A 111 -9.77 -4.93 -0.30
N VAL A 112 -9.36 -5.56 -1.40
CA VAL A 112 -9.92 -5.27 -2.73
C VAL A 112 -11.38 -5.68 -2.84
N SER A 113 -11.81 -6.67 -2.05
CA SER A 113 -13.22 -7.07 -1.94
C SER A 113 -14.13 -5.99 -1.35
N GLY A 114 -13.59 -4.93 -0.76
CA GLY A 114 -14.36 -3.92 -0.02
C GLY A 114 -14.79 -4.36 1.37
N ALA A 115 -14.47 -5.59 1.78
CA ALA A 115 -14.72 -6.06 3.13
C ALA A 115 -13.87 -5.32 4.16
N SER A 116 -14.33 -5.32 5.42
CA SER A 116 -13.54 -4.82 6.54
C SER A 116 -12.28 -5.66 6.75
N LEU A 117 -11.19 -5.02 7.15
CA LEU A 117 -9.96 -5.71 7.53
C LEU A 117 -10.23 -6.67 8.71
N PRO A 118 -9.51 -7.80 8.82
CA PRO A 118 -9.64 -8.69 9.97
C PRO A 118 -9.39 -7.95 11.29
N ALA A 119 -10.11 -8.32 12.36
CA ALA A 119 -10.04 -7.65 13.67
C ALA A 119 -8.60 -7.51 14.21
N LYS A 120 -7.74 -8.53 13.99
CA LYS A 120 -6.32 -8.46 14.36
C LYS A 120 -5.57 -7.33 13.65
N VAL A 121 -5.81 -7.14 12.35
CA VAL A 121 -5.17 -6.07 11.56
C VAL A 121 -5.69 -4.70 11.99
N GLN A 122 -6.98 -4.59 12.30
CA GLN A 122 -7.55 -3.36 12.86
C GLN A 122 -6.93 -3.02 14.22
N ALA A 123 -6.76 -4.01 15.09
CA ALA A 123 -6.13 -3.82 16.40
C ALA A 123 -4.67 -3.34 16.27
N ILE A 124 -3.88 -3.95 15.37
CA ILE A 124 -2.51 -3.52 15.07
C ILE A 124 -2.49 -2.08 14.54
N THR A 125 -3.38 -1.76 13.60
CA THR A 125 -3.51 -0.41 13.03
C THR A 125 -3.81 0.63 14.12
N SER A 126 -4.71 0.31 15.04
CA SER A 126 -5.05 1.17 16.18
C SER A 126 -3.89 1.31 17.19
N ALA A 127 -3.12 0.25 17.42
CA ALA A 127 -1.92 0.30 18.27
C ALA A 127 -0.83 1.20 17.66
N ILE A 128 -0.64 1.16 16.34
CA ILE A 128 0.28 2.05 15.62
C ILE A 128 -0.19 3.50 15.73
N LYS A 129 -1.47 3.77 15.44
CA LYS A 129 -2.05 5.12 15.52
C LYS A 129 -1.95 5.75 16.90
N SER A 130 -2.12 4.95 17.95
CA SER A 130 -1.99 5.39 19.34
C SER A 130 -0.54 5.47 19.84
N GLY A 131 0.45 5.10 19.01
CA GLY A 131 1.87 5.08 19.39
C GLY A 131 2.24 3.94 20.35
N LYS A 132 1.31 3.03 20.67
CA LYS A 132 1.56 1.84 21.49
C LYS A 132 2.45 0.82 20.78
N LEU A 133 2.44 0.83 19.44
CA LEU A 133 3.30 0.01 18.61
C LEU A 133 4.05 0.91 17.62
N LYS A 134 5.37 0.76 17.57
CA LYS A 134 6.21 1.41 16.55
C LYS A 134 6.62 0.35 15.52
N PRO A 135 6.29 0.53 14.24
CA PRO A 135 6.74 -0.36 13.17
C PRO A 135 8.23 -0.19 12.89
#